data_AF-A0A4Q3AFW0-F1
#
_entry.id   AF-A0A4Q3AFW0-F1
#
_cell.length_a   1.000
_cell.length_b   1.000
_cell.length_c   1.000
_cell.angle_alpha   90.00
_cell.angle_beta   90.00
_cell.angle_gamma   90.00
#
_symmetry.space_group_name_H-M   'P 1'
#
loop_
_entity.id
_entity.type
_entity.pdbx_description
1 polymer ?
#
loop_
_entity_poly.entity_id
_entity_poly.type
_entity_poly.pdbx_seq_one_letter_code
_entity_poly.pdbx_strand_id
1 'polypeptide(L)' 'MTRKLAAELIGTFWLVFGGCGSAVLAAAFPELGIGFAGVALAFGLTVLTMAYAVGGISGGHFNP' A
#
# COMPACT_ATOMS: atom_id res chain seq x y z
N MET A 1 6.23 -22.22 4.23
CA MET A 1 5.05 -21.35 4.41
C MET A 1 5.36 -20.03 5.10
N THR A 2 6.18 -19.99 6.15
CA THR A 2 6.50 -18.76 6.91
C THR A 2 6.91 -17.57 6.05
N ARG A 3 7.77 -17.77 5.04
CA ARG A 3 8.19 -16.70 4.11
C ARG A 3 7.04 -16.10 3.30
N LYS A 4 6.07 -16.93 2.88
CA LYS A 4 4.89 -16.46 2.13
C LYS A 4 3.99 -15.62 3.02
N LEU A 5 3.73 -16.09 4.25
CA LEU A 5 2.92 -15.38 5.23
C LEU A 5 3.58 -14.05 5.65
N ALA A 6 4.90 -14.01 5.83
CA ALA A 6 5.62 -12.78 6.13
C ALA A 6 5.55 -11.78 4.96
N ALA A 7 5.63 -12.25 3.70
CA ALA A 7 5.48 -11.41 2.53
C ALA A 7 4.07 -10.80 2.43
N GLU A 8 3.02 -11.60 2.65
CA GLU A 8 1.64 -11.09 2.71
C GLU A 8 1.44 -10.10 3.86
N LEU A 9 1.95 -10.40 5.06
CA LEU A 9 1.87 -9.51 6.22
C LEU A 9 2.49 -8.14 5.93
N ILE A 10 3.72 -8.12 5.41
CA ILE A 10 4.42 -6.86 5.10
C ILE A 10 3.73 -6.13 3.95
N GLY A 11 3.23 -6.84 2.94
CA GLY A 11 2.53 -6.22 1.82
C GLY A 11 1.18 -5.60 2.22
N THR A 12 0.37 -6.29 3.02
CA THR A 12 -0.88 -5.72 3.56
C THR A 12 -0.59 -4.56 4.52
N PHE A 13 0.46 -4.67 5.35
CA PHE A 13 0.92 -3.53 6.16
C PHE A 13 1.26 -2.33 5.29
N TRP A 14 2.01 -2.52 4.20
CA TRP A 14 2.39 -1.44 3.29
C TRP A 14 1.18 -0.81 2.58
N LEU A 15 0.21 -1.63 2.18
CA LEU A 15 -1.06 -1.18 1.59
C LEU A 15 -1.83 -0.27 2.55
N VAL A 16 -2.04 -0.71 3.80
CA VAL A 16 -2.79 0.06 4.79
C VAL A 16 -1.99 1.29 5.23
N PHE A 17 -0.70 1.14 5.50
CA PHE A 17 0.16 2.24 5.94
C PHE A 17 0.27 3.34 4.88
N GLY A 18 0.56 2.99 3.62
CA GLY A 18 0.68 3.96 2.54
C GLY A 18 -0.67 4.54 2.11
N GLY A 19 -1.67 3.69 1.88
CA GLY A 19 -3.00 4.10 1.44
C GLY A 19 -3.73 4.93 2.50
N CYS A 20 -4.03 4.34 3.66
CA CYS A 20 -4.74 5.04 4.73
C CYS A 20 -3.88 6.16 5.35
N GLY A 21 -2.56 5.98 5.44
CA GLY A 21 -1.67 7.04 5.92
C GLY A 21 -1.71 8.28 5.02
N SER A 22 -1.66 8.11 3.69
CA SER A 22 -1.79 9.24 2.76
C SER A 22 -3.14 9.96 2.91
N ALA A 23 -4.22 9.20 3.13
CA ALA A 23 -5.57 9.73 3.32
C ALA A 23 -5.68 10.58 4.60
N VAL A 24 -5.18 10.06 5.72
CA VAL A 24 -5.30 10.73 7.03
C VAL A 24 -4.31 11.90 7.15
N LEU A 25 -3.10 11.75 6.63
CA LEU A 25 -2.00 12.69 6.89
C LEU A 25 -1.88 13.80 5.83
N ALA A 26 -2.30 13.55 4.58
CA ALA A 26 -1.98 14.43 3.46
C ALA A 26 -3.16 14.80 2.55
N ALA A 27 -4.31 14.11 2.62
CA ALA A 27 -5.41 14.34 1.68
C ALA A 27 -5.97 15.77 1.73
N ALA A 28 -6.09 16.33 2.94
CA ALA A 28 -6.73 17.63 3.19
C ALA A 28 -5.76 18.68 3.77
N PHE A 29 -4.47 18.59 3.44
CA PHE A 29 -3.51 19.61 3.85
C PHE A 29 -3.85 20.96 3.17
N PRO A 30 -3.82 22.11 3.89
CA PRO A 30 -4.17 23.41 3.31
C PRO A 30 -3.30 23.75 2.08
N GLU A 31 -3.93 24.17 0.98
CA GLU A 31 -3.32 24.57 -0.31
C GLU A 31 -2.48 23.50 -1.05
N LEU A 32 -1.98 22.46 -0.36
CA LEU A 32 -1.04 21.46 -0.88
C LEU A 32 -1.50 20.01 -0.66
N GLY A 33 -2.76 19.82 -0.30
CA GLY A 33 -3.35 18.50 -0.09
C GLY A 33 -3.32 17.63 -1.35
N ILE A 34 -3.04 16.34 -1.18
CA ILE A 34 -2.95 15.41 -2.31
C ILE A 34 -4.33 15.05 -2.91
N GLY A 35 -5.41 15.36 -2.18
CA GLY A 35 -6.79 15.07 -2.57
C GLY A 35 -7.07 13.59 -2.81
N PHE A 36 -8.26 13.28 -3.36
CA PHE A 36 -8.64 11.88 -3.61
C PHE A 36 -7.79 11.22 -4.70
N ALA A 37 -7.35 11.99 -5.72
CA ALA A 37 -6.49 11.46 -6.77
C ALA A 37 -5.13 10.99 -6.22
N GLY A 38 -4.51 11.76 -5.33
CA GLY A 38 -3.26 11.38 -4.69
C GLY A 38 -3.41 10.16 -3.77
N VAL A 39 -4.52 10.08 -3.03
CA VAL A 39 -4.83 8.89 -2.20
C VAL A 39 -5.01 7.65 -3.06
N ALA A 40 -5.77 7.74 -4.16
CA ALA A 40 -5.96 6.62 -5.09
C ALA A 40 -4.62 6.16 -5.70
N LEU A 41 -3.75 7.11 -6.06
CA LEU A 41 -2.41 6.82 -6.54
C LEU A 41 -1.55 6.13 -5.46
N ALA A 42 -1.62 6.59 -4.20
CA ALA A 42 -0.89 5.96 -3.10
C ALA A 42 -1.32 4.50 -2.89
N PHE A 43 -2.63 4.20 -2.87
CA PHE A 43 -3.11 2.82 -2.82
C PHE A 43 -2.58 1.98 -3.98
N GLY A 44 -2.68 2.48 -5.23
CA GLY A 44 -2.16 1.77 -6.39
C GLY A 44 -0.65 1.49 -6.31
N LEU A 45 0.13 2.48 -5.88
CA LEU A 45 1.59 2.37 -5.75
C LEU A 45 2.01 1.40 -4.64
N THR A 46 1.26 1.31 -3.53
CA THR A 46 1.56 0.32 -2.48
C THR A 46 1.46 -1.11 -3.01
N VAL A 47 0.42 -1.42 -3.80
CA VAL A 47 0.27 -2.73 -4.44
C VAL A 47 1.34 -2.95 -5.50
N LEU A 48 1.57 -1.99 -6.39
CA LEU A 48 2.57 -2.11 -7.46
C LEU A 48 3.96 -2.38 -6.91
N THR A 49 4.41 -1.58 -5.93
CA THR A 49 5.75 -1.73 -5.34
C THR A 49 5.92 -3.05 -4.62
N MET A 50 4.93 -3.50 -3.85
CA MET A 50 5.02 -4.77 -3.11
C MET A 50 4.82 -6.00 -4.00
N ALA A 51 4.02 -5.89 -5.06
CA ALA A 51 3.89 -6.95 -6.05
C ALA A 51 5.24 -7.23 -6.73
N TYR A 52 5.99 -6.19 -7.09
CA TYR A 52 7.35 -6.35 -7.61
C TYR A 52 8.34 -6.84 -6.54
N ALA A 53 8.26 -6.33 -5.31
CA ALA A 53 9.23 -6.66 -4.27
C ALA A 53 9.08 -8.10 -3.73
N VAL A 54 7.86 -8.56 -3.47
CA VAL A 54 7.60 -9.84 -2.80
C VAL A 54 6.53 -10.71 -3.46
N GLY A 55 5.92 -10.27 -4.58
CA GLY A 55 4.91 -11.06 -5.29
C GLY A 55 5.42 -12.42 -5.74
N GLY A 56 6.69 -12.53 -6.15
CA GLY A 56 7.33 -13.81 -6.47
C GLY A 56 7.50 -14.78 -5.27
N ILE A 57 7.32 -14.30 -4.04
CA ILE A 57 7.43 -15.11 -2.82
C ILE A 57 6.07 -15.71 -2.46
N SER A 58 5.02 -14.89 -2.35
CA SER A 58 3.70 -15.30 -1.83
C SER A 58 2.58 -15.37 -2.86
N GLY A 59 2.73 -14.71 -4.01
CA GLY A 59 1.63 -14.39 -4.94
C GLY A 59 1.25 -12.91 -4.91
N GLY A 60 1.59 -12.20 -3.82
CA GLY A 60 1.40 -10.76 -3.67
C GLY A 60 -0.06 -10.34 -3.67
N HIS A 61 -0.91 -11.04 -2.92
CA HIS A 61 -2.34 -10.75 -2.89
C HIS A 61 -2.63 -9.48 -2.08
N PHE A 62 -2.06 -9.42 -0.87
CA PHE A 62 -2.20 -8.34 0.10
C PHE A 62 -3.64 -8.02 0.51
N ASN A 63 -4.58 -8.87 0.10
CA ASN A 63 -6.02 -8.76 0.23
C ASN A 63 -6.58 -10.19 0.38
N PRO A 64 -7.49 -10.45 1.33
CA PRO A 64 -8.12 -11.77 1.51
C PRO A 64 -8.79 -12.35 0.26
#